data_AF-A0A2J4YXY3-F1
#
_entry.id   AF-A0A2J4YXY3-F1
#
_cell.length_a   1.000
_cell.length_b   1.000
_cell.length_c   1.000
_cell.angle_alpha   90.00
_cell.angle_beta   90.00
_cell.angle_gamma   90.00
#
_symmetry.space_group_name_H-M   'P 1'
#
loop_
_entity.id
_entity.type
_entity.pdbx_description
1 polymer ?
#
loop_
_entity_poly.entity_id
_entity_poly.type
_entity_poly.pdbx_seq_one_letter_code
_entity_poly.pdbx_strand_id
1 'polypeptide(L)'
;MCGIVGAVAQRDIAEILLEGLRRLEYRGYDSAGLAVVDNEGHLNRVRRLGKVQMLAQALEEHPLHGGTGIAHTRWATHGEPSEGNAHPHVSDHIVVVHNGIIENHEPLRELLQSRGYVFASETDTEVIAHLVHWELEQGGTLRDAV
;
A
#
# COMPACT_ATOMS: atom_id res chain seq x y z
N MET A 1 -4.16 -8.69 -13.37
CA MET A 1 -2.98 -8.91 -12.51
C MET A 1 -2.43 -7.55 -12.13
N CYS A 2 -2.41 -7.18 -10.85
CA CYS A 2 -2.01 -5.87 -10.33
C CYS A 2 -0.60 -5.36 -10.76
N GLY A 3 -0.30 -4.09 -10.47
CA GLY A 3 1.01 -3.45 -10.70
C GLY A 3 1.61 -2.87 -9.42
N ILE A 4 2.93 -3.00 -9.23
CA ILE A 4 3.69 -2.42 -8.10
C ILE A 4 4.83 -1.57 -8.67
N VAL A 5 5.05 -0.41 -8.05
CA VAL A 5 6.22 0.45 -8.27
C VAL A 5 6.76 0.87 -6.91
N GLY A 6 8.08 0.89 -6.75
CA GLY A 6 8.75 1.43 -5.57
C GLY A 6 9.92 2.31 -5.99
N ALA A 7 10.21 3.34 -5.21
CA ALA A 7 11.34 4.23 -5.46
C ALA A 7 11.96 4.72 -4.14
N VAL A 8 13.28 4.86 -4.15
CA VAL A 8 14.07 5.51 -3.09
C VAL A 8 15.06 6.44 -3.78
N ALA A 9 14.99 7.74 -3.49
CA ALA A 9 15.82 8.78 -4.08
C ALA A 9 15.98 9.97 -3.12
N GLN A 10 16.87 10.90 -3.47
CA GLN A 10 17.03 12.18 -2.76
C GLN A 10 16.05 13.27 -3.22
N ARG A 11 15.31 13.02 -4.31
CA ARG A 11 14.33 13.93 -4.91
C ARG A 11 12.92 13.38 -4.73
N ASP A 12 11.92 14.24 -4.91
CA ASP A 12 10.53 13.81 -4.93
C ASP A 12 10.28 12.73 -5.98
N ILE A 13 9.60 11.66 -5.57
CA ILE A 13 9.37 10.46 -6.39
C ILE A 13 7.90 10.28 -6.83
N ALA A 14 6.98 11.15 -6.40
CA ALA A 14 5.55 10.99 -6.66
C ALA A 14 5.23 10.85 -8.16
N GLU A 15 5.83 11.69 -9.01
CA GLU A 15 5.67 11.61 -10.47
C GLU A 15 6.26 10.32 -11.06
N ILE A 16 7.38 9.83 -10.52
CA ILE A 16 8.04 8.60 -10.96
C ILE A 16 7.13 7.39 -10.66
N LEU A 17 6.58 7.36 -9.45
CA LEU A 17 5.62 6.33 -9.05
C LEU A 17 4.38 6.35 -9.94
N LEU A 18 3.80 7.54 -10.15
CA LEU A 18 2.59 7.72 -10.96
C LEU A 18 2.80 7.29 -12.42
N GLU A 19 3.93 7.67 -13.03
CA GLU A 19 4.27 7.25 -14.39
C GLU A 19 4.51 5.73 -14.48
N GLY A 20 5.13 5.14 -13.46
CA GLY A 20 5.23 3.69 -13.35
C GLY A 20 3.86 3.02 -13.31
N LEU A 21 2.90 3.57 -12.56
CA LEU A 21 1.53 3.05 -12.52
C LEU A 21 0.81 3.18 -13.87
N ARG A 22 0.96 4.29 -14.59
CA ARG A 22 0.38 4.46 -15.94
C ARG A 22 0.83 3.34 -16.88
N ARG A 23 2.12 2.96 -16.81
CA ARG A 23 2.69 1.86 -17.61
C ARG A 23 2.19 0.48 -17.17
N LEU A 24 1.68 0.35 -15.95
CA LEU A 24 1.14 -0.89 -15.38
C LEU A 24 -0.40 -0.90 -15.32
N GLU A 25 -1.09 0.10 -15.88
CA GLU A 25 -2.55 0.20 -15.77
C GLU A 25 -3.28 -0.90 -16.57
N TYR A 26 -2.66 -1.41 -17.65
CA TYR A 26 -3.21 -2.53 -18.43
C TYR A 26 -3.40 -3.83 -17.62
N ARG A 27 -2.84 -3.86 -16.42
CA ARG A 27 -2.73 -5.00 -15.52
C ARG A 27 -3.82 -4.97 -14.42
N GLY A 28 -4.21 -3.77 -13.97
CA GLY A 28 -5.26 -3.54 -12.97
C GLY A 28 -5.72 -2.09 -12.98
N TYR A 29 -7.03 -1.86 -12.86
CA TYR A 29 -7.66 -0.55 -13.04
C TYR A 29 -8.88 -0.30 -12.14
N ASP A 30 -9.12 -1.18 -11.16
CA ASP A 30 -10.25 -1.04 -10.24
C ASP A 30 -9.99 0.08 -9.23
N SER A 31 -8.74 0.23 -8.79
CA SER A 31 -8.27 1.30 -7.91
C SER A 31 -6.76 1.48 -8.03
N ALA A 32 -6.25 2.62 -7.59
CA ALA A 32 -4.82 2.90 -7.51
C ALA A 32 -4.48 3.73 -6.28
N GLY A 33 -3.25 3.63 -5.81
CA GLY A 33 -2.78 4.46 -4.72
C GLY A 33 -1.27 4.47 -4.59
N LEU A 34 -0.75 5.43 -3.83
CA LEU A 34 0.65 5.51 -3.48
C LEU A 34 0.84 6.12 -2.10
N ALA A 35 2.01 5.84 -1.53
CA ALA A 35 2.46 6.42 -0.28
C ALA A 35 3.91 6.87 -0.41
N VAL A 36 4.24 8.02 0.16
CA VAL A 36 5.60 8.56 0.21
C VAL A 36 5.95 8.98 1.63
N VAL A 37 7.23 8.90 1.94
CA VAL A 37 7.82 9.31 3.21
C VAL A 37 8.90 10.36 2.92
N ASP A 38 8.83 11.49 3.62
CA ASP A 38 9.83 12.55 3.55
C ASP A 38 11.08 12.23 4.41
N ASN A 39 12.04 13.16 4.45
CA ASN A 39 13.30 12.93 5.19
C ASN A 39 13.11 12.99 6.71
N GLU A 40 12.03 13.65 7.15
CA GLU A 40 11.61 13.78 8.54
C GLU A 40 10.80 12.56 9.02
N GLY A 41 10.41 11.66 8.10
CA GLY A 41 9.67 10.45 8.39
C GLY A 41 8.14 10.61 8.33
N HIS A 42 7.62 11.73 7.81
CA HIS A 42 6.19 11.92 7.66
C HIS A 42 5.65 11.10 6.49
N LEU A 43 4.72 10.20 6.80
CA LEU A 43 4.02 9.38 5.82
C LEU A 43 2.83 10.15 5.23
N ASN A 44 2.82 10.28 3.90
CA ASN A 44 1.68 10.78 3.16
C ASN A 44 1.16 9.70 2.22
N ARG A 45 -0.15 9.45 2.25
CA ARG A 45 -0.80 8.38 1.47
C ARG A 45 -2.03 8.89 0.75
N VAL A 46 -2.14 8.59 -0.54
CA VAL A 46 -3.31 8.90 -1.37
C VAL A 46 -3.74 7.64 -2.10
N ARG A 47 -5.04 7.35 -2.05
CA ARG A 47 -5.67 6.21 -2.73
C ARG A 47 -6.93 6.71 -3.43
N ARG A 48 -7.29 6.11 -4.56
CA ARG A 48 -8.52 6.42 -5.30
C ARG A 48 -9.12 5.15 -5.89
N LEU A 49 -10.45 5.08 -5.85
CA LEU A 49 -11.21 4.15 -6.66
C LEU A 49 -11.12 4.56 -8.14
N GLY A 50 -11.01 3.57 -9.02
CA GLY A 50 -10.92 3.75 -10.46
C GLY A 50 -9.49 3.79 -11.01
N LYS A 51 -9.36 4.35 -12.21
CA LYS A 51 -8.14 4.37 -13.00
C LYS A 51 -7.04 5.24 -12.37
N VAL A 52 -5.79 5.05 -12.80
CA VAL A 52 -4.62 5.83 -12.37
C VAL A 52 -4.83 7.33 -12.60
N GLN A 53 -5.62 7.71 -13.60
CA GLN A 53 -5.99 9.11 -13.85
C GLN A 53 -6.68 9.79 -12.66
N MET A 54 -7.51 9.06 -11.90
CA MET A 54 -8.18 9.61 -10.70
C MET A 54 -7.17 9.92 -9.60
N LEU A 55 -6.17 9.04 -9.43
CA LEU A 55 -5.05 9.27 -8.52
C LEU A 55 -4.19 10.46 -8.98
N ALA A 56 -3.92 10.57 -10.28
CA ALA A 56 -3.16 11.69 -10.84
C ALA A 56 -3.81 13.04 -10.52
N GLN A 57 -5.13 13.17 -10.72
CA GLN A 57 -5.88 14.39 -10.40
C GLN A 57 -5.79 14.75 -8.91
N ALA A 58 -5.90 13.75 -8.02
CA ALA A 58 -5.77 13.97 -6.58
C ALA A 58 -4.39 14.50 -6.18
N LEU A 59 -3.34 14.04 -6.85
CA LEU A 59 -1.96 14.46 -6.61
C LEU A 59 -1.64 15.85 -7.22
N GLU A 60 -2.38 16.27 -8.25
CA GLU A 60 -2.30 17.64 -8.77
C GLU A 60 -2.87 18.65 -7.76
N GLU A 61 -3.97 18.29 -7.08
CA GLU A 61 -4.57 19.13 -6.04
C GLU A 61 -3.75 19.14 -4.75
N HIS A 62 -3.19 17.99 -4.37
CA HIS A 62 -2.42 17.80 -3.15
C HIS A 62 -1.11 17.06 -3.45
N PRO A 63 -0.08 17.77 -3.92
CA PRO A 63 1.22 17.17 -4.22
C PRO A 63 1.83 16.50 -3.00
N LEU A 64 2.46 15.34 -3.21
CA LEU A 64 3.18 14.65 -2.16
C LEU A 64 4.69 14.84 -2.33
N HIS A 65 5.36 15.13 -1.23
CA HIS A 65 6.80 15.31 -1.15
C HIS A 65 7.44 14.15 -0.38
N GLY A 66 8.61 13.72 -0.81
CA GLY A 66 9.35 12.64 -0.18
C GLY A 66 10.17 11.80 -1.15
N GLY A 67 11.27 11.25 -0.62
CA GLY A 67 12.26 10.51 -1.39
C GLY A 67 12.03 8.99 -1.41
N THR A 68 11.20 8.47 -0.50
CA THR A 68 10.93 7.01 -0.39
C THR A 68 9.45 6.75 -0.56
N GLY A 69 9.06 5.74 -1.33
CA GLY A 69 7.64 5.40 -1.46
C GLY A 69 7.34 4.23 -2.37
N ILE A 70 6.09 3.81 -2.30
CA ILE A 70 5.53 2.67 -3.01
C ILE A 70 4.15 3.02 -3.58
N ALA A 71 3.82 2.38 -4.70
CA ALA A 71 2.58 2.63 -5.45
C ALA A 71 2.02 1.34 -6.01
N HIS A 72 0.69 1.32 -6.20
CA HIS A 72 -0.03 0.14 -6.65
C HIS A 72 -1.20 0.46 -7.59
N THR A 73 -1.41 -0.42 -8.57
CA THR A 73 -2.68 -0.56 -9.29
C THR A 73 -3.31 -1.90 -8.96
N ARG A 74 -4.59 -1.87 -8.58
CA ARG A 74 -5.31 -3.04 -8.06
C ARG A 74 -6.29 -3.61 -9.07
N TRP A 75 -6.31 -4.94 -9.13
CA TRP A 75 -7.38 -5.76 -9.66
C TRP A 75 -7.93 -6.56 -8.47
N ALA A 76 -9.19 -6.35 -8.10
CA ALA A 76 -9.73 -6.88 -6.85
C ALA A 76 -9.89 -8.42 -6.87
N THR A 77 -9.54 -9.08 -5.77
CA THR A 77 -9.79 -10.52 -5.54
C THR A 77 -10.53 -10.72 -4.21
N HIS A 78 -9.97 -10.21 -3.10
CA HIS A 78 -10.59 -10.18 -1.78
C HIS A 78 -11.03 -8.76 -1.42
N GLY A 79 -12.31 -8.57 -1.10
CA GLY A 79 -12.91 -7.25 -0.86
C GLY A 79 -13.24 -6.52 -2.15
N GLU A 80 -14.39 -5.84 -2.16
CA GLU A 80 -14.87 -5.11 -3.33
C GLU A 80 -13.90 -3.97 -3.74
N PRO A 81 -13.92 -3.53 -5.01
CA PRO A 81 -13.31 -2.27 -5.40
C PRO A 81 -13.83 -1.10 -4.57
N SER A 82 -13.02 -0.62 -3.63
CA SER A 82 -13.30 0.57 -2.81
C SER A 82 -12.01 1.29 -2.49
N GLU A 83 -12.08 2.57 -2.12
CA GLU A 83 -10.89 3.29 -1.62
C GLU A 83 -10.37 2.66 -0.32
N GLY A 84 -11.25 2.08 0.50
CA GLY A 84 -10.88 1.34 1.72
C GLY A 84 -9.98 0.14 1.44
N ASN A 85 -10.29 -0.60 0.37
CA ASN A 85 -9.57 -1.80 -0.07
C ASN A 85 -8.42 -1.51 -1.07
N ALA A 86 -8.21 -0.25 -1.45
CA ALA A 86 -7.09 0.12 -2.32
C ALA A 86 -5.76 0.03 -1.56
N HIS A 87 -4.69 -0.36 -2.25
CA HIS A 87 -3.34 -0.32 -1.69
C HIS A 87 -2.76 1.12 -1.83
N PRO A 88 -1.77 1.52 -1.01
CA PRO A 88 -1.10 0.75 0.05
C PRO A 88 -1.92 0.57 1.32
N HIS A 89 -1.83 -0.62 1.93
CA HIS A 89 -2.34 -0.89 3.29
C HIS A 89 -1.32 -0.43 4.34
N VAL A 90 -1.81 -0.14 5.54
CA VAL A 90 -1.00 0.39 6.64
C VAL A 90 -1.30 -0.33 7.95
N SER A 91 -0.27 -0.49 8.76
CA SER A 91 -0.36 -0.86 10.17
C SER A 91 0.62 0.02 10.92
N ASP A 92 0.12 1.09 11.54
CA ASP A 92 0.94 2.15 12.13
C ASP A 92 2.00 2.66 11.13
N HIS A 93 3.30 2.41 11.38
CA HIS A 93 4.42 2.83 10.54
C HIS A 93 4.79 1.84 9.43
N ILE A 94 4.11 0.68 9.33
CA ILE A 94 4.30 -0.30 8.25
C ILE A 94 3.36 0.01 7.09
N VAL A 95 3.91 0.09 5.87
CA VAL A 95 3.16 0.39 4.65
C VAL A 95 3.44 -0.67 3.59
N VAL A 96 2.38 -1.29 3.04
CA VAL A 96 2.51 -2.46 2.17
C VAL A 96 1.71 -2.30 0.88
N VAL A 97 2.32 -2.73 -0.22
CA VAL A 97 1.65 -3.06 -1.49
C VAL A 97 1.91 -4.53 -1.80
N HIS A 98 0.94 -5.21 -2.40
CA HIS A 98 1.01 -6.64 -2.64
C HIS A 98 0.38 -7.02 -3.99
N ASN A 99 1.02 -7.97 -4.67
CA ASN A 99 0.52 -8.62 -5.87
C ASN A 99 0.48 -10.12 -5.59
N GLY A 100 -0.72 -10.69 -5.51
CA GLY A 100 -0.89 -12.10 -5.20
C GLY A 100 -2.14 -12.31 -4.37
N ILE A 101 -2.22 -13.48 -3.75
CA ILE A 101 -3.26 -13.86 -2.81
C ILE A 101 -2.58 -14.48 -1.59
N ILE A 102 -2.96 -14.04 -0.39
CA ILE A 102 -2.59 -14.70 0.86
C ILE A 102 -3.68 -15.73 1.18
N GLU A 103 -3.46 -16.98 0.77
CA GLU A 103 -4.46 -18.05 0.85
C GLU A 103 -4.90 -18.36 2.28
N ASN A 104 -4.01 -18.17 3.27
CA ASN A 104 -4.26 -18.38 4.68
C ASN A 104 -4.55 -17.06 5.44
N HIS A 105 -5.11 -16.04 4.78
CA HIS A 105 -5.38 -14.76 5.42
C HIS A 105 -6.44 -14.84 6.54
N GLU A 106 -7.43 -15.74 6.45
CA GLU A 106 -8.45 -15.91 7.51
C GLU A 106 -7.84 -16.28 8.86
N PRO A 107 -7.07 -17.38 9.02
CA PRO A 107 -6.46 -17.72 10.30
C PRO A 107 -5.43 -16.68 10.77
N LEU A 108 -4.73 -16.01 9.84
CA LEU A 108 -3.81 -14.92 10.20
C LEU A 108 -4.56 -13.69 10.72
N ARG A 109 -5.69 -13.33 10.10
CA ARG A 109 -6.56 -12.23 10.51
C ARG A 109 -7.10 -12.48 11.91
N GLU A 110 -7.62 -13.68 12.18
CA GLU A 110 -8.09 -14.06 13.53
C GLU A 110 -6.98 -13.97 14.57
N LEU A 111 -5.78 -14.48 14.26
CA LEU A 111 -4.62 -14.39 15.15
C LEU A 111 -4.27 -12.93 15.46
N LEU A 112 -4.19 -12.07 14.45
CA LEU A 112 -3.81 -10.66 14.62
C LEU A 112 -4.91 -9.86 15.33
N GLN A 113 -6.19 -10.15 15.09
CA GLN A 113 -7.29 -9.59 15.86
C GLN A 113 -7.21 -9.99 17.34
N SER A 114 -6.87 -11.24 17.65
CA SER A 114 -6.65 -11.69 19.03
C SER A 114 -5.49 -10.98 19.74
N ARG A 115 -4.55 -10.41 18.95
CA ARG A 115 -3.42 -9.59 19.41
C ARG A 115 -3.77 -8.09 19.48
N GLY A 116 -4.99 -7.70 19.13
CA GLY A 116 -5.50 -6.33 19.26
C GLY A 116 -5.47 -5.49 17.97
N TYR A 117 -5.06 -6.06 16.82
CA TYR A 117 -5.12 -5.33 15.55
C TYR A 117 -6.55 -5.20 15.04
N VAL A 118 -6.89 -4.00 14.57
CA VAL A 118 -8.17 -3.70 13.92
C VAL A 118 -7.95 -3.65 12.41
N PHE A 119 -8.64 -4.52 11.69
CA PHE A 119 -8.63 -4.53 10.23
C PHE A 119 -9.64 -3.53 9.70
N ALA A 120 -9.18 -2.59 8.88
CA ALA A 120 -10.00 -1.55 8.25
C ALA A 120 -10.43 -1.93 6.82
N SER A 121 -9.96 -3.06 6.31
CA SER A 121 -10.27 -3.55 4.97
C SER A 121 -10.69 -5.02 4.97
N GLU A 122 -11.29 -5.43 3.85
CA GLU A 122 -11.67 -6.81 3.58
C GLU A 122 -10.55 -7.57 2.86
N THR A 123 -9.42 -6.91 2.59
CA THR A 123 -8.34 -7.50 1.80
C THR A 123 -7.57 -8.55 2.60
N ASP A 124 -7.12 -9.56 1.89
CA ASP A 124 -6.10 -10.49 2.36
C ASP A 124 -4.77 -9.76 2.65
N THR A 125 -4.47 -8.71 1.88
CA THR A 125 -3.21 -7.96 1.95
C THR A 125 -2.97 -7.27 3.30
N GLU A 126 -4.01 -6.79 3.99
CA GLU A 126 -3.87 -6.09 5.27
C GLU A 126 -3.24 -6.98 6.36
N VAL A 127 -3.36 -8.31 6.26
CA VAL A 127 -2.69 -9.22 7.21
C VAL A 127 -1.17 -9.09 7.14
N ILE A 128 -0.61 -8.77 5.96
CA ILE A 128 0.83 -8.57 5.78
C ILE A 128 1.28 -7.35 6.58
N ALA A 129 0.54 -6.24 6.49
CA ALA A 129 0.90 -5.01 7.19
C ALA A 129 0.92 -5.22 8.72
N HIS A 130 -0.13 -5.84 9.27
CA HIS A 130 -0.21 -6.13 10.69
C HIS A 130 0.78 -7.21 11.16
N LEU A 131 1.04 -8.23 10.34
CA LEU A 131 1.99 -9.29 10.70
C LEU A 131 3.41 -8.76 10.78
N VAL A 132 3.85 -7.98 9.79
CA VAL A 132 5.19 -7.37 9.81
C VAL A 132 5.31 -6.37 10.96
N HIS A 133 4.25 -5.61 11.26
CA HIS A 133 4.22 -4.74 12.43
C HIS A 133 4.41 -5.53 13.72
N TRP A 134 3.67 -6.63 13.90
CA TRP A 134 3.79 -7.50 15.07
C TRP A 134 5.19 -8.08 15.25
N GLU A 135 5.80 -8.60 14.18
CA GLU A 135 7.15 -9.16 14.24
C GLU A 135 8.18 -8.08 14.58
N LEU A 136 8.01 -6.86 14.05
CA LEU A 136 8.91 -5.74 14.37
C LEU A 136 8.79 -5.29 15.84
N GLU A 137 7.60 -5.40 16.46
CA GLU A 137 7.42 -5.16 17.89
C GLU A 137 8.20 -6.15 18.78
N GLN A 138 8.61 -7.31 18.24
CA GLN A 138 9.48 -8.26 18.94
C GLN A 138 10.96 -7.84 18.92
N GLY A 139 11.29 -6.78 18.17
CA GLY A 139 12.62 -6.24 17.99
C GLY A 139 13.35 -6.76 16.74
N GLY A 140 14.45 -6.11 16.39
CA GLY A 140 15.23 -6.40 15.17
C GLY A 140 15.08 -5.32 14.11
N THR A 141 15.53 -5.62 12.90
CA THR A 141 15.36 -4.74 11.73
C THR A 141 14.14 -5.16 10.92
N LEU A 142 13.66 -4.28 10.03
CA LEU A 142 12.60 -4.64 9.07
C LEU A 142 12.95 -5.90 8.26
N ARG A 143 14.23 -6.13 7.98
CA ARG A 143 14.70 -7.31 7.25
C ARG A 143 14.55 -8.60 8.08
N ASP A 144 14.62 -8.51 9.40
CA ASP A 144 14.47 -9.68 10.26
C ASP A 144 12.98 -10.03 10.48
N ALA A 145 12.09 -9.05 10.31
CA ALA A 145 10.64 -9.19 10.45
C ALA A 145 9.92 -9.72 9.19
N VAL A 146 10.61 -9.88 8.05
CA VAL A 146 10.06 -10.34 6.76
C VAL A 146 10.76 -11.58 6.24
#